data_AF-A0A0E3YW47-F1
#
_entry.id   AF-A0A0E3YW47-F1
#
_cell.length_a   1.000
_cell.length_b   1.000
_cell.length_c   1.000
_cell.angle_alpha   90.00
_cell.angle_beta   90.00
_cell.angle_gamma   90.00
#
_symmetry.space_group_name_H-M   'P 1'
#
loop_
_entity.id
_entity.type
_entity.pdbx_description
1 polymer ?
#
loop_
_entity_poly.entity_id
_entity_poly.type
_entity_poly.pdbx_seq_one_letter_code
_entity_poly.pdbx_strand_id
1 'polypeptide(L)'
;MSISGNQANFANAALAVIKGGTIATATSVDRQFNTANISVTANFIVGQAVTGTGAVAFTGAMDLNGATRQLTINNPTANKATIISGIISNGGIAKAGPGTLTYNGTASNTYTGLTTVGAGTLTLAKTATVNAIAGNVLVNGTGTLKLGASDQINDTANVEVATGGTFAMSSSNETIAGLTLTGGAITGGNATVSVTLTVGTTTLDLQSGTTSANVILAGAVAANKTTSGTVTLSGNNTYTGNTTVTAGTLGLKGSSTSPVSLADGTVLQLDLASPVTSTSTLSFAGNATVSVTGTPVAATTYNLFTGSAITGTPALSAPIAGFALSNTGTVLQLVPSGGGDTTKPIITLTGNDTLTVNMGSTYTDAGATATDETAPPNPVVTTSDSVNTAVPGIYVLSYNAVDTAGNNALTVTRTVTVVDATAPFITLTGAATVSVDWGSPYSDAGATATDNYDTSVTVSTIGTVNTAKPGTYTLTYNASDVALNAATPVTRTVTVAIANSTTVDANGYTPLMRYALGANSPGDTVAAPVTSATATELSLTAVVRTDDPKLSVLGTTKTDLTSGTWTTTGVSGSPAGSGTEGDQTGVTTGQRRAYTVTTTTKTFLRLEATLAP
;
A
#
# COMPACT_ATOMS: atom_id res chain seq x y z
N MET A 1 9.17 -31.09 60.66
CA MET A 1 10.23 -30.78 61.64
C MET A 1 10.91 -29.49 61.19
N SER A 2 10.75 -28.37 61.91
CA SER A 2 11.58 -27.19 61.65
C SER A 2 12.86 -27.37 62.46
N ILE A 3 13.96 -27.76 61.82
CA ILE A 3 15.26 -27.84 62.49
C ILE A 3 15.87 -26.43 62.44
N SER A 4 15.53 -25.61 63.43
CA SER A 4 16.14 -24.29 63.65
C SER A 4 17.11 -24.37 64.83
N GLY A 5 18.42 -24.23 64.58
CA GLY A 5 19.48 -24.27 65.59
C GLY A 5 20.87 -24.58 65.01
N ASN A 6 21.93 -24.34 65.81
CA ASN A 6 23.36 -24.50 65.45
C ASN A 6 23.89 -25.95 65.52
N GLN A 7 23.05 -26.99 65.59
CA GLN A 7 23.55 -28.37 65.56
C GLN A 7 24.08 -28.72 64.18
N ALA A 8 25.40 -28.92 64.10
CA ALA A 8 26.14 -29.21 62.86
C ALA A 8 26.05 -30.69 62.43
N ASN A 9 25.78 -31.61 63.37
CA ASN A 9 25.98 -33.04 63.14
C ASN A 9 24.93 -33.90 63.88
N PHE A 10 24.26 -34.82 63.15
CA PHE A 10 23.22 -35.71 63.68
C PHE A 10 23.72 -37.16 63.94
N ALA A 11 25.00 -37.37 64.24
CA ALA A 11 25.67 -38.69 64.25
C ALA A 11 25.19 -39.74 65.28
N ASN A 12 24.50 -39.34 66.36
CA ASN A 12 24.26 -40.24 67.51
C ASN A 12 22.85 -40.87 67.58
N ALA A 13 22.01 -40.73 66.55
CA ALA A 13 20.69 -41.37 66.50
C ALA A 13 20.69 -42.60 65.59
N ALA A 14 20.09 -43.71 66.04
CA ALA A 14 19.96 -44.95 65.24
C ALA A 14 19.11 -44.77 63.96
N LEU A 15 18.23 -43.76 63.94
CA LEU A 15 17.35 -43.41 62.82
C LEU A 15 17.02 -41.91 62.84
N ALA A 16 17.24 -41.21 61.74
CA ALA A 16 16.68 -39.87 61.50
C ALA A 16 15.37 -39.99 60.71
N VAL A 17 14.28 -39.35 61.15
CA VAL A 17 12.98 -39.37 60.44
C VAL A 17 12.60 -37.98 59.95
N ILE A 18 12.56 -37.79 58.63
CA ILE A 18 12.10 -36.56 57.98
C ILE A 18 10.59 -36.66 57.74
N LYS A 19 9.82 -35.93 58.54
CA LYS A 19 8.35 -35.82 58.47
C LYS A 19 7.90 -34.52 57.77
N GLY A 20 8.71 -34.05 56.81
CA GLY A 20 8.49 -32.80 56.07
C GLY A 20 8.93 -31.52 56.79
N GLY A 21 8.65 -30.37 56.17
CA GLY A 21 9.06 -29.03 56.62
C GLY A 21 10.35 -28.54 55.94
N THR A 22 11.00 -27.53 56.54
CA THR A 22 12.17 -26.86 55.97
C THR A 22 13.45 -27.14 56.76
N ILE A 23 14.50 -27.56 56.05
CA ILE A 23 15.87 -27.71 56.54
C ILE A 23 16.65 -26.43 56.14
N ALA A 24 16.65 -25.41 57.01
CA ALA A 24 17.27 -24.08 56.77
C ALA A 24 18.65 -23.87 57.45
N THR A 25 19.76 -23.64 56.73
CA THR A 25 21.07 -23.36 57.37
C THR A 25 21.14 -21.89 57.80
N ALA A 26 21.20 -21.64 59.11
CA ALA A 26 21.13 -20.29 59.69
C ALA A 26 22.51 -19.58 59.75
N THR A 27 23.61 -20.30 59.51
CA THR A 27 25.01 -19.81 59.61
C THR A 27 25.87 -20.34 58.43
N SER A 28 27.18 -20.10 58.45
CA SER A 28 28.16 -20.70 57.53
C SER A 28 28.49 -22.18 57.83
N VAL A 29 27.82 -22.78 58.82
CA VAL A 29 28.09 -24.15 59.27
C VAL A 29 27.30 -25.17 58.47
N ASP A 30 28.00 -26.17 57.95
CA ASP A 30 27.40 -27.30 57.24
C ASP A 30 26.52 -28.15 58.17
N ARG A 31 25.46 -28.74 57.61
CA ARG A 31 24.62 -29.70 58.32
C ARG A 31 24.72 -31.07 57.71
N GLN A 32 25.14 -32.02 58.52
CA GLN A 32 25.35 -33.40 58.13
C GLN A 32 24.33 -34.33 58.81
N PHE A 33 23.55 -35.02 57.98
CA PHE A 33 22.71 -36.15 58.36
C PHE A 33 23.50 -37.43 58.08
N ASN A 34 24.25 -37.88 59.08
CA ASN A 34 25.16 -39.03 59.02
C ASN A 34 24.75 -40.18 59.95
N THR A 35 23.47 -40.21 60.38
CA THR A 35 22.86 -41.40 60.99
C THR A 35 22.93 -42.58 60.03
N ALA A 36 23.03 -43.81 60.52
CA ALA A 36 23.09 -45.00 59.65
C ALA A 36 21.90 -45.06 58.67
N ASN A 37 20.69 -44.73 59.14
CA ASN A 37 19.46 -44.71 58.36
C ASN A 37 18.72 -43.38 58.48
N ILE A 38 18.16 -42.90 57.37
CA ILE A 38 17.36 -41.68 57.23
C ILE A 38 16.04 -42.06 56.57
N SER A 39 14.94 -42.05 57.32
CA SER A 39 13.60 -42.35 56.81
C SER A 39 12.87 -41.06 56.41
N VAL A 40 12.44 -40.95 55.15
CA VAL A 40 11.72 -39.80 54.58
C VAL A 40 10.25 -40.16 54.36
N THR A 41 9.38 -39.60 55.20
CA THR A 41 7.95 -39.93 55.24
C THR A 41 7.05 -38.84 54.63
N ALA A 42 7.61 -37.67 54.31
CA ALA A 42 6.91 -36.56 53.65
C ALA A 42 7.86 -35.67 52.84
N ASN A 43 7.30 -34.88 51.92
CA ASN A 43 8.03 -33.88 51.13
C ASN A 43 8.70 -32.84 52.04
N PHE A 44 9.87 -32.35 51.65
CA PHE A 44 10.61 -31.36 52.45
C PHE A 44 11.36 -30.36 51.57
N ILE A 45 11.75 -29.26 52.21
CA ILE A 45 12.46 -28.14 51.59
C ILE A 45 13.87 -28.07 52.19
N VAL A 46 14.88 -27.83 51.35
CA VAL A 46 16.24 -27.49 51.78
C VAL A 46 16.54 -26.04 51.39
N GLY A 47 16.99 -25.25 52.36
CA GLY A 47 17.27 -23.83 52.22
C GLY A 47 16.10 -22.91 52.59
N GLN A 48 16.44 -21.64 52.88
CA GLN A 48 15.52 -20.50 53.01
C GLN A 48 16.12 -19.25 52.37
N ALA A 49 15.30 -18.23 52.16
CA ALA A 49 15.65 -16.88 51.70
C ALA A 49 16.51 -16.07 52.70
N VAL A 50 17.46 -16.69 53.42
CA VAL A 50 18.29 -16.01 54.44
C VAL A 50 19.78 -16.35 54.27
N THR A 51 20.60 -15.33 54.59
CA THR A 51 22.02 -15.05 54.28
C THR A 51 23.10 -16.04 54.75
N GLY A 52 22.78 -17.21 55.30
CA GLY A 52 23.79 -18.22 55.70
C GLY A 52 24.56 -18.78 54.49
N THR A 53 25.65 -19.54 54.68
CA THR A 53 26.45 -20.18 53.60
C THR A 53 26.69 -21.69 53.77
N GLY A 54 26.19 -22.34 54.83
CA GLY A 54 26.43 -23.77 55.06
C GLY A 54 25.71 -24.73 54.11
N ALA A 55 26.38 -25.82 53.73
CA ALA A 55 25.89 -26.93 52.91
C ALA A 55 24.99 -27.90 53.70
N VAL A 56 24.22 -28.75 52.99
CA VAL A 56 23.41 -29.81 53.59
C VAL A 56 23.80 -31.15 52.97
N ALA A 57 24.31 -32.06 53.79
CA ALA A 57 24.75 -33.38 53.34
C ALA A 57 23.95 -34.50 54.02
N PHE A 58 23.48 -35.45 53.23
CA PHE A 58 22.87 -36.70 53.69
C PHE A 58 23.82 -37.85 53.33
N THR A 59 24.56 -38.33 54.32
CA THR A 59 25.56 -39.41 54.12
C THR A 59 25.05 -40.77 54.59
N GLY A 60 24.04 -40.80 55.46
CA GLY A 60 23.30 -42.01 55.82
C GLY A 60 22.45 -42.58 54.67
N ALA A 61 22.09 -43.86 54.77
CA ALA A 61 21.17 -44.49 53.81
C ALA A 61 19.78 -43.84 53.91
N MET A 62 19.23 -43.37 52.80
CA MET A 62 17.96 -42.68 52.71
C MET A 62 16.86 -43.63 52.20
N ASP A 63 15.82 -43.85 53.00
CA ASP A 63 14.62 -44.60 52.62
C ASP A 63 13.46 -43.64 52.37
N LEU A 64 12.89 -43.65 51.16
CA LEU A 64 11.77 -42.77 50.79
C LEU A 64 10.40 -43.31 51.24
N ASN A 65 10.38 -44.46 51.91
CA ASN A 65 9.19 -45.14 52.42
C ASN A 65 8.16 -45.39 51.30
N GLY A 66 8.63 -45.85 50.14
CA GLY A 66 7.78 -46.34 49.05
C GLY A 66 7.04 -45.29 48.21
N ALA A 67 7.06 -44.00 48.56
CA ALA A 67 6.38 -42.95 47.79
C ALA A 67 7.37 -42.06 47.02
N THR A 68 6.88 -41.37 45.98
CA THR A 68 7.64 -40.28 45.34
C THR A 68 7.68 -39.07 46.27
N ARG A 69 8.89 -38.64 46.64
CA ARG A 69 9.10 -37.52 47.58
C ARG A 69 9.58 -36.29 46.82
N GLN A 70 8.88 -35.17 47.02
CA GLN A 70 9.35 -33.88 46.53
C GLN A 70 10.43 -33.32 47.46
N LEU A 71 11.58 -33.02 46.86
CA LEU A 71 12.71 -32.35 47.47
C LEU A 71 12.87 -30.98 46.83
N THR A 72 12.43 -29.94 47.53
CA THR A 72 12.50 -28.56 47.05
C THR A 72 13.79 -27.91 47.52
N ILE A 73 14.70 -27.60 46.59
CA ILE A 73 15.99 -26.97 46.90
C ILE A 73 15.91 -25.48 46.53
N ASN A 74 15.75 -24.61 47.52
CA ASN A 74 15.52 -23.17 47.33
C ASN A 74 16.80 -22.34 47.42
N ASN A 75 17.88 -22.86 46.87
CA ASN A 75 19.21 -22.36 47.14
C ASN A 75 19.89 -21.80 45.89
N PRO A 76 19.81 -20.48 45.63
CA PRO A 76 20.11 -19.93 44.31
C PRO A 76 21.61 -19.71 44.04
N THR A 77 22.51 -19.85 45.03
CA THR A 77 23.96 -19.60 44.85
C THR A 77 24.79 -20.88 44.97
N ALA A 78 25.85 -20.97 44.16
CA ALA A 78 26.74 -22.14 44.04
C ALA A 78 27.43 -22.58 45.35
N ASN A 79 27.39 -21.75 46.41
CA ASN A 79 28.08 -21.99 47.67
C ASN A 79 27.32 -22.85 48.69
N LYS A 80 26.20 -23.48 48.32
CA LYS A 80 25.45 -24.36 49.24
C LYS A 80 25.03 -25.68 48.57
N ALA A 81 25.99 -26.58 48.42
CA ALA A 81 25.72 -27.91 47.89
C ALA A 81 24.71 -28.65 48.78
N THR A 82 23.61 -29.12 48.19
CA THR A 82 22.79 -30.16 48.83
C THR A 82 23.25 -31.49 48.27
N ILE A 83 23.91 -32.30 49.09
CA ILE A 83 24.56 -33.54 48.66
C ILE A 83 23.88 -34.73 49.31
N ILE A 84 23.57 -35.76 48.53
CA ILE A 84 23.18 -37.08 49.03
C ILE A 84 24.26 -38.07 48.61
N SER A 85 25.04 -38.54 49.58
CA SER A 85 26.13 -39.50 49.35
C SER A 85 25.72 -40.93 49.71
N GLY A 86 24.72 -41.08 50.60
CA GLY A 86 24.17 -42.37 50.97
C GLY A 86 23.33 -43.02 49.87
N ILE A 87 23.05 -44.31 50.02
CA ILE A 87 22.14 -45.05 49.13
C ILE A 87 20.72 -44.52 49.34
N ILE A 88 20.04 -44.17 48.26
CA ILE A 88 18.61 -43.86 48.25
C ILE A 88 17.85 -45.13 47.87
N SER A 89 16.81 -45.47 48.64
CA SER A 89 16.04 -46.70 48.49
C SER A 89 14.53 -46.45 48.58
N ASN A 90 13.76 -47.31 47.91
CA ASN A 90 12.29 -47.28 47.81
C ASN A 90 11.71 -46.00 47.19
N GLY A 91 10.48 -46.03 46.66
CA GLY A 91 9.79 -44.83 46.17
C GLY A 91 10.46 -44.15 44.97
N GLY A 92 10.32 -42.82 44.88
CA GLY A 92 10.86 -41.99 43.79
C GLY A 92 11.19 -40.55 44.24
N ILE A 93 11.78 -39.73 43.38
CA ILE A 93 12.23 -38.37 43.73
C ILE A 93 11.64 -37.34 42.77
N ALA A 94 11.08 -36.26 43.31
CA ALA A 94 10.71 -35.06 42.54
C ALA A 94 11.57 -33.87 42.99
N LYS A 95 12.59 -33.52 42.21
CA LYS A 95 13.43 -32.35 42.44
C LYS A 95 12.71 -31.09 41.99
N ALA A 96 12.52 -30.18 42.94
CA ALA A 96 11.93 -28.86 42.74
C ALA A 96 12.85 -27.75 43.29
N GLY A 97 12.46 -26.50 43.08
CA GLY A 97 13.21 -25.31 43.50
C GLY A 97 14.46 -25.03 42.64
N PRO A 98 14.94 -23.78 42.60
CA PRO A 98 15.99 -23.34 41.67
C PRO A 98 17.39 -23.88 41.96
N GLY A 99 17.66 -24.41 43.16
CA GLY A 99 19.00 -24.82 43.58
C GLY A 99 19.43 -26.19 43.07
N THR A 100 20.68 -26.55 43.36
CA THR A 100 21.30 -27.81 42.93
C THR A 100 21.21 -28.89 44.01
N LEU A 101 20.73 -30.08 43.62
CA LEU A 101 20.85 -31.34 44.36
C LEU A 101 21.94 -32.19 43.69
N THR A 102 22.88 -32.73 44.45
CA THR A 102 23.96 -33.58 43.92
C THR A 102 23.85 -34.97 44.54
N TYR A 103 23.74 -35.99 43.70
CA TYR A 103 23.98 -37.38 44.12
C TYR A 103 25.46 -37.69 44.02
N ASN A 104 26.02 -38.24 45.09
CA ASN A 104 27.41 -38.63 45.21
C ASN A 104 27.49 -40.02 45.87
N GLY A 105 28.70 -40.52 46.09
CA GLY A 105 28.98 -41.79 46.75
C GLY A 105 29.33 -42.90 45.76
N THR A 106 29.76 -44.03 46.33
CA THR A 106 30.36 -45.15 45.61
C THR A 106 29.40 -46.33 45.40
N ALA A 107 28.19 -46.27 45.95
CA ALA A 107 27.19 -47.34 45.85
C ALA A 107 25.94 -46.87 45.09
N SER A 108 25.37 -47.77 44.29
CA SER A 108 24.17 -47.52 43.49
C SER A 108 22.97 -47.26 44.38
N ASN A 109 22.09 -46.39 43.91
CA ASN A 109 20.76 -46.24 44.50
C ASN A 109 19.85 -47.40 44.07
N THR A 110 18.81 -47.71 44.86
CA THR A 110 17.91 -48.86 44.62
C THR A 110 16.44 -48.47 44.47
N TYR A 111 16.09 -47.18 44.55
CA TYR A 111 14.73 -46.71 44.28
C TYR A 111 14.40 -46.80 42.79
N THR A 112 13.24 -47.37 42.45
CA THR A 112 12.81 -47.62 41.07
C THR A 112 11.67 -46.70 40.61
N GLY A 113 11.08 -45.92 41.53
CA GLY A 113 10.07 -44.94 41.20
C GLY A 113 10.64 -43.78 40.37
N LEU A 114 9.76 -43.06 39.70
CA LEU A 114 10.10 -41.98 38.78
C LEU A 114 10.97 -40.91 39.46
N THR A 115 12.04 -40.50 38.77
CA THR A 115 12.81 -39.30 39.08
C THR A 115 12.33 -38.15 38.21
N THR A 116 11.73 -37.13 38.81
CA THR A 116 11.33 -35.91 38.11
C THR A 116 12.25 -34.75 38.45
N VAL A 117 12.76 -34.03 37.45
CA VAL A 117 13.52 -32.79 37.62
C VAL A 117 12.74 -31.66 36.98
N GLY A 118 11.97 -30.92 37.79
CA GLY A 118 11.08 -29.86 37.29
C GLY A 118 11.59 -28.42 37.44
N ALA A 119 12.60 -28.22 38.30
CA ALA A 119 13.28 -26.94 38.47
C ALA A 119 14.68 -27.11 39.07
N GLY A 120 15.57 -26.19 38.72
CA GLY A 120 16.97 -26.21 39.15
C GLY A 120 17.72 -27.43 38.64
N THR A 121 18.84 -27.77 39.28
CA THR A 121 19.72 -28.84 38.77
C THR A 121 19.70 -30.07 39.69
N LEU A 122 19.58 -31.27 39.11
CA LEU A 122 19.98 -32.52 39.74
C LEU A 122 21.28 -32.99 39.08
N THR A 123 22.39 -33.00 39.83
CA THR A 123 23.69 -33.50 39.34
C THR A 123 23.91 -34.93 39.79
N LEU A 124 24.16 -35.83 38.83
CA LEU A 124 24.51 -37.23 39.06
C LEU A 124 26.03 -37.39 39.05
N ALA A 125 26.64 -37.40 40.23
CA ALA A 125 28.08 -37.43 40.42
C ALA A 125 28.49 -38.55 41.40
N LYS A 126 27.83 -39.72 41.32
CA LYS A 126 28.39 -40.92 41.92
C LYS A 126 29.67 -41.30 41.17
N THR A 127 30.43 -42.23 41.74
CA THR A 127 31.56 -42.83 41.00
C THR A 127 31.07 -43.30 39.62
N ALA A 128 31.89 -43.11 38.58
CA ALA A 128 31.53 -43.54 37.22
C ALA A 128 31.13 -45.03 37.23
N THR A 129 30.15 -45.42 36.41
CA THR A 129 29.52 -46.76 36.36
C THR A 129 28.62 -47.13 37.54
N VAL A 130 28.42 -46.20 38.49
CA VAL A 130 27.50 -46.41 39.61
C VAL A 130 26.19 -45.69 39.34
N ASN A 131 25.11 -46.46 39.24
CA ASN A 131 23.76 -45.96 39.00
C ASN A 131 23.30 -45.00 40.13
N ALA A 132 23.32 -43.70 39.84
CA ALA A 132 22.74 -42.66 40.66
C ALA A 132 21.20 -42.62 40.55
N ILE A 133 20.65 -43.05 39.42
CA ILE A 133 19.22 -43.25 39.22
C ILE A 133 18.96 -44.71 38.82
N ALA A 134 18.07 -45.40 39.53
CA ALA A 134 17.71 -46.79 39.24
C ALA A 134 16.32 -46.98 38.61
N GLY A 135 15.53 -45.90 38.47
CA GLY A 135 14.22 -45.89 37.80
C GLY A 135 14.16 -44.92 36.63
N ASN A 136 12.97 -44.76 36.05
CA ASN A 136 12.74 -43.83 34.93
C ASN A 136 12.97 -42.37 35.32
N VAL A 137 13.17 -41.52 34.31
CA VAL A 137 13.47 -40.09 34.48
C VAL A 137 12.50 -39.24 33.64
N LEU A 138 12.04 -38.14 34.22
CA LEU A 138 11.36 -37.04 33.53
C LEU A 138 12.09 -35.73 33.83
N VAL A 139 12.51 -35.01 32.81
CA VAL A 139 13.10 -33.67 32.92
C VAL A 139 12.17 -32.65 32.26
N ASN A 140 11.66 -31.67 33.00
CA ASN A 140 10.68 -30.71 32.49
C ASN A 140 10.83 -29.32 33.13
N GLY A 141 10.03 -28.36 32.67
CA GLY A 141 9.97 -27.03 33.28
C GLY A 141 11.29 -26.27 33.10
N THR A 142 11.93 -25.86 34.19
CA THR A 142 13.29 -25.27 34.17
C THR A 142 14.33 -26.23 34.75
N GLY A 143 13.98 -27.52 34.83
CA GLY A 143 14.80 -28.57 35.38
C GLY A 143 15.97 -28.93 34.48
N THR A 144 17.14 -29.13 35.10
CA THR A 144 18.34 -29.68 34.45
C THR A 144 18.76 -30.96 35.14
N LEU A 145 18.72 -32.09 34.44
CA LEU A 145 19.43 -33.29 34.86
C LEU A 145 20.85 -33.23 34.31
N LYS A 146 21.86 -33.23 35.17
CA LYS A 146 23.26 -33.07 34.79
C LYS A 146 24.05 -34.32 35.11
N LEU A 147 24.73 -34.91 34.13
CA LEU A 147 25.76 -35.92 34.37
C LEU A 147 27.04 -35.25 34.86
N GLY A 148 27.52 -35.70 36.01
CA GLY A 148 28.84 -35.39 36.57
C GLY A 148 29.85 -36.51 36.38
N ALA A 149 29.40 -37.72 36.05
CA ALA A 149 30.20 -38.88 35.66
C ALA A 149 29.46 -39.68 34.59
N SER A 150 30.15 -40.57 33.88
CA SER A 150 29.51 -41.48 32.91
C SER A 150 28.77 -42.61 33.61
N ASP A 151 27.76 -43.15 32.93
CA ASP A 151 27.05 -44.37 33.34
C ASP A 151 26.41 -44.20 34.74
N GLN A 152 25.44 -43.28 34.83
CA GLN A 152 24.81 -42.84 36.08
C GLN A 152 23.32 -43.15 36.14
N ILE A 153 22.68 -43.44 35.01
CA ILE A 153 21.28 -43.84 34.91
C ILE A 153 21.28 -45.31 34.52
N ASN A 154 20.48 -46.12 35.21
CA ASN A 154 20.40 -47.54 34.91
C ASN A 154 20.00 -47.79 33.45
N ASP A 155 20.71 -48.69 32.76
CA ASP A 155 20.47 -49.07 31.36
C ASP A 155 19.04 -49.54 31.03
N THR A 156 18.25 -49.92 32.05
CA THR A 156 16.84 -50.31 31.90
C THR A 156 15.85 -49.14 32.04
N ALA A 157 16.33 -47.95 32.40
CA ALA A 157 15.50 -46.77 32.61
C ALA A 157 15.23 -46.01 31.32
N ASN A 158 13.99 -45.53 31.17
CA ASN A 158 13.62 -44.59 30.14
C ASN A 158 13.83 -43.15 30.63
N VAL A 159 14.25 -42.26 29.73
CA VAL A 159 14.39 -40.83 29.97
C VAL A 159 13.43 -40.06 29.06
N GLU A 160 12.57 -39.24 29.66
CA GLU A 160 11.79 -38.24 28.96
C GLU A 160 12.38 -36.84 29.20
N VAL A 161 12.63 -36.11 28.12
CA VAL A 161 12.97 -34.68 28.15
C VAL A 161 11.81 -33.91 27.53
N ALA A 162 11.12 -33.17 28.37
CA ALA A 162 9.93 -32.41 28.01
C ALA A 162 10.22 -30.91 27.88
N THR A 163 9.22 -30.14 27.45
CA THR A 163 9.34 -28.69 27.20
C THR A 163 10.02 -27.95 28.35
N GLY A 164 11.08 -27.21 28.01
CA GLY A 164 11.93 -26.43 28.92
C GLY A 164 12.97 -27.25 29.71
N GLY A 165 12.81 -28.58 29.81
CA GLY A 165 13.76 -29.46 30.46
C GLY A 165 15.09 -29.56 29.72
N THR A 166 16.18 -29.76 30.47
CA THR A 166 17.52 -29.95 29.91
C THR A 166 18.17 -31.23 30.44
N PHE A 167 18.53 -32.16 29.56
CA PHE A 167 19.44 -33.26 29.90
C PHE A 167 20.88 -32.89 29.52
N ALA A 168 21.65 -32.44 30.51
CA ALA A 168 23.02 -31.99 30.36
C ALA A 168 24.01 -33.15 30.57
N MET A 169 24.53 -33.71 29.49
CA MET A 169 25.50 -34.81 29.52
C MET A 169 26.91 -34.36 29.91
N SER A 170 27.19 -33.05 29.94
CA SER A 170 28.51 -32.51 30.26
C SER A 170 29.61 -33.18 29.40
N SER A 171 30.62 -33.81 30.01
CA SER A 171 31.68 -34.55 29.33
C SER A 171 31.56 -36.07 29.57
N SER A 172 30.34 -36.56 29.76
CA SER A 172 30.05 -37.93 30.19
C SER A 172 29.17 -38.66 29.18
N ASN A 173 29.45 -39.95 29.02
CA ASN A 173 28.63 -40.84 28.20
C ASN A 173 27.56 -41.51 29.06
N GLU A 174 26.45 -41.87 28.44
CA GLU A 174 25.34 -42.52 29.14
C GLU A 174 24.68 -43.59 28.26
N THR A 175 24.14 -44.62 28.90
CA THR A 175 23.32 -45.65 28.27
C THR A 175 21.96 -45.69 28.96
N ILE A 176 20.89 -45.72 28.19
CA ILE A 176 19.50 -45.78 28.70
C ILE A 176 18.67 -46.73 27.85
N ALA A 177 17.55 -47.20 28.40
CA ALA A 177 16.65 -48.09 27.67
C ALA A 177 15.96 -47.37 26.51
N GLY A 178 15.44 -46.16 26.77
CA GLY A 178 14.68 -45.38 25.82
C GLY A 178 14.77 -43.89 26.08
N LEU A 179 14.68 -43.12 25.00
CA LEU A 179 14.60 -41.66 25.00
C LEU A 179 13.26 -41.23 24.40
N THR A 180 12.53 -40.38 25.11
CA THR A 180 11.40 -39.62 24.57
C THR A 180 11.71 -38.13 24.66
N LEU A 181 11.74 -37.45 23.53
CA LEU A 181 11.98 -36.01 23.44
C LEU A 181 10.64 -35.33 23.12
N THR A 182 9.85 -35.04 24.16
CA THR A 182 8.56 -34.32 24.05
C THR A 182 8.75 -32.81 23.96
N GLY A 183 9.94 -32.32 24.34
CA GLY A 183 10.39 -30.94 24.22
C GLY A 183 11.84 -30.80 24.67
N GLY A 184 12.24 -29.58 25.04
CA GLY A 184 13.49 -29.36 25.76
C GLY A 184 14.77 -29.60 24.95
N ALA A 185 15.88 -29.82 25.64
CA ALA A 185 17.20 -29.92 25.05
C ALA A 185 18.07 -31.02 25.67
N ILE A 186 18.86 -31.69 24.84
CA ILE A 186 19.97 -32.55 25.27
C ILE A 186 21.28 -31.84 24.90
N THR A 187 22.10 -31.57 25.90
CA THR A 187 23.27 -30.71 25.74
C THR A 187 24.54 -31.40 26.20
N GLY A 188 25.61 -31.31 25.41
CA GLY A 188 26.96 -31.64 25.86
C GLY A 188 27.60 -30.45 26.58
N GLY A 189 28.73 -30.69 27.25
CA GLY A 189 29.42 -29.68 28.06
C GLY A 189 30.39 -28.81 27.27
N ASN A 190 31.22 -29.43 26.43
CA ASN A 190 32.23 -28.74 25.62
C ASN A 190 31.94 -28.95 24.13
N ALA A 191 31.73 -27.87 23.38
CA ALA A 191 31.42 -27.90 21.95
C ALA A 191 32.44 -28.67 21.09
N THR A 192 33.69 -28.83 21.54
CA THR A 192 34.73 -29.55 20.78
C THR A 192 34.84 -31.04 21.12
N VAL A 193 34.29 -31.48 22.24
CA VAL A 193 34.36 -32.88 22.70
C VAL A 193 32.99 -33.51 22.58
N SER A 194 32.88 -34.51 21.72
CA SER A 194 31.63 -35.25 21.55
C SER A 194 31.38 -36.19 22.74
N VAL A 195 30.12 -36.28 23.16
CA VAL A 195 29.62 -37.23 24.16
C VAL A 195 28.54 -38.10 23.54
N THR A 196 28.42 -39.35 23.99
CA THR A 196 27.50 -40.33 23.41
C THR A 196 26.38 -40.67 24.38
N LEU A 197 25.13 -40.53 23.92
CA LEU A 197 23.95 -41.11 24.56
C LEU A 197 23.53 -42.34 23.76
N THR A 198 23.74 -43.52 24.33
CA THR A 198 23.34 -44.78 23.71
C THR A 198 21.91 -45.13 24.14
N VAL A 199 21.00 -45.23 23.17
CA VAL A 199 19.59 -45.59 23.40
C VAL A 199 19.38 -47.04 22.98
N GLY A 200 19.06 -47.89 23.95
CA GLY A 200 19.23 -49.33 23.85
C GLY A 200 18.03 -50.12 23.31
N THR A 201 16.98 -50.26 24.11
CA THR A 201 16.09 -51.44 24.05
C THR A 201 14.60 -51.14 23.87
N THR A 202 14.16 -49.91 24.10
CA THR A 202 12.72 -49.56 24.06
C THR A 202 12.40 -48.62 22.90
N THR A 203 12.59 -47.31 23.07
CA THR A 203 12.10 -46.29 22.13
C THR A 203 13.09 -45.16 21.96
N LEU A 204 13.25 -44.67 20.72
CA LEU A 204 13.82 -43.36 20.42
C LEU A 204 12.70 -42.53 19.76
N ASP A 205 11.87 -41.92 20.59
CA ASP A 205 10.72 -41.10 20.15
C ASP A 205 11.08 -39.63 20.22
N LEU A 206 11.10 -38.99 19.06
CA LEU A 206 11.55 -37.63 18.83
C LEU A 206 10.33 -36.79 18.49
N GLN A 207 9.63 -36.20 19.45
CA GLN A 207 8.41 -35.44 19.17
C GLN A 207 8.72 -33.96 18.90
N SER A 208 9.44 -33.31 19.81
CA SER A 208 9.88 -31.91 19.70
C SER A 208 11.10 -31.68 20.58
N GLY A 209 12.06 -30.83 20.18
CA GLY A 209 13.23 -30.50 21.01
C GLY A 209 14.53 -30.42 20.22
N THR A 210 15.66 -30.31 20.91
CA THR A 210 16.98 -30.15 20.25
C THR A 210 18.09 -30.98 20.89
N THR A 211 19.08 -31.36 20.09
CA THR A 211 20.38 -31.83 20.57
C THR A 211 21.49 -30.86 20.18
N SER A 212 22.51 -30.74 21.03
CA SER A 212 23.71 -29.94 20.75
C SER A 212 24.63 -30.64 19.73
N ALA A 213 25.48 -29.87 19.04
CA ALA A 213 26.37 -30.39 17.98
C ALA A 213 27.39 -31.44 18.45
N ASN A 214 27.70 -31.43 19.75
CA ASN A 214 28.61 -32.36 20.39
C ASN A 214 27.90 -33.54 21.09
N VAL A 215 26.59 -33.70 20.91
CA VAL A 215 25.85 -34.85 21.45
C VAL A 215 25.60 -35.83 20.31
N ILE A 216 26.11 -37.05 20.46
CA ILE A 216 25.90 -38.16 19.55
C ILE A 216 24.79 -39.04 20.13
N LEU A 217 23.66 -39.15 19.42
CA LEU A 217 22.70 -40.21 19.69
C LEU A 217 23.17 -41.50 19.00
N ALA A 218 23.27 -42.58 19.76
CA ALA A 218 23.74 -43.89 19.30
C ALA A 218 22.76 -45.00 19.69
N GLY A 219 22.97 -46.21 19.16
CA GLY A 219 22.16 -47.39 19.45
C GLY A 219 21.49 -48.00 18.22
N ALA A 220 20.82 -49.14 18.39
CA ALA A 220 20.17 -49.86 17.28
C ALA A 220 18.69 -49.51 17.08
N VAL A 221 18.10 -48.75 18.01
CA VAL A 221 16.66 -48.41 17.98
C VAL A 221 16.35 -47.46 16.83
N ALA A 222 15.19 -47.66 16.21
CA ALA A 222 14.66 -46.74 15.19
C ALA A 222 14.27 -45.40 15.81
N ALA A 223 14.66 -44.30 15.15
CA ALA A 223 14.29 -42.95 15.55
C ALA A 223 12.93 -42.58 14.94
N ASN A 224 11.92 -42.29 15.75
CA ASN A 224 10.57 -41.99 15.29
C ASN A 224 10.22 -40.53 15.54
N LYS A 225 9.93 -39.76 14.48
CA LYS A 225 9.43 -38.38 14.56
C LYS A 225 7.92 -38.39 14.30
N THR A 226 7.14 -38.24 15.38
CA THR A 226 5.71 -38.66 15.42
C THR A 226 4.68 -37.54 15.57
N THR A 227 5.07 -36.34 15.99
CA THR A 227 4.14 -35.22 16.23
C THR A 227 4.38 -34.03 15.30
N SER A 228 3.51 -33.02 15.32
CA SER A 228 3.66 -31.82 14.48
C SER A 228 4.82 -30.89 14.86
N GLY A 229 5.50 -31.12 15.99
CA GLY A 229 6.60 -30.28 16.48
C GLY A 229 7.85 -30.33 15.60
N THR A 230 8.89 -29.61 16.02
CA THR A 230 10.21 -29.63 15.38
C THR A 230 11.22 -30.31 16.28
N VAL A 231 11.98 -31.24 15.73
CA VAL A 231 13.17 -31.80 16.38
C VAL A 231 14.40 -31.41 15.58
N THR A 232 15.42 -30.84 16.22
CA THR A 232 16.71 -30.55 15.57
C THR A 232 17.81 -31.43 16.15
N LEU A 233 18.39 -32.28 15.31
CA LEU A 233 19.54 -33.11 15.65
C LEU A 233 20.82 -32.45 15.12
N SER A 234 21.60 -31.86 16.03
CA SER A 234 22.77 -31.08 15.62
C SER A 234 24.07 -31.87 15.60
N GLY A 235 24.17 -32.96 16.37
CA GLY A 235 25.36 -33.80 16.41
C GLY A 235 25.40 -34.85 15.30
N ASN A 236 26.59 -35.44 15.11
CA ASN A 236 26.80 -36.54 14.17
C ASN A 236 26.25 -37.84 14.76
N ASN A 237 24.97 -38.13 14.51
CA ASN A 237 24.29 -39.27 15.12
C ASN A 237 24.70 -40.58 14.46
N THR A 238 24.92 -41.59 15.30
CA THR A 238 25.46 -42.91 14.91
C THR A 238 24.51 -44.07 15.17
N TYR A 239 23.27 -43.80 15.61
CA TYR A 239 22.26 -44.84 15.72
C TYR A 239 22.02 -45.47 14.33
N THR A 240 21.60 -46.73 14.29
CA THR A 240 21.52 -47.53 13.05
C THR A 240 20.10 -47.91 12.63
N GLY A 241 19.11 -47.78 13.52
CA GLY A 241 17.70 -47.98 13.19
C GLY A 241 17.16 -46.85 12.31
N ASN A 242 16.25 -47.19 11.38
CA ASN A 242 15.66 -46.23 10.44
C ASN A 242 15.07 -45.00 11.15
N THR A 243 15.37 -43.80 10.66
CA THR A 243 14.71 -42.56 11.08
C THR A 243 13.42 -42.40 10.30
N THR A 244 12.27 -42.55 10.96
CA THR A 244 10.95 -42.41 10.34
C THR A 244 10.31 -41.10 10.74
N VAL A 245 10.03 -40.22 9.77
CA VAL A 245 9.32 -38.95 9.98
C VAL A 245 7.89 -39.11 9.50
N THR A 246 6.96 -39.16 10.45
CA THR A 246 5.51 -39.34 10.18
C THR A 246 4.70 -38.05 10.37
N ALA A 247 5.24 -37.07 11.09
CA ALA A 247 4.64 -35.74 11.24
C ALA A 247 5.68 -34.66 11.57
N GLY A 248 5.35 -33.40 11.25
CA GLY A 248 6.14 -32.23 11.61
C GLY A 248 7.50 -32.14 10.91
N THR A 249 8.46 -31.52 11.59
CA THR A 249 9.77 -31.17 11.01
C THR A 249 10.91 -31.90 11.70
N LEU A 250 11.75 -32.59 10.91
CA LEU A 250 13.05 -33.08 11.35
C LEU A 250 14.15 -32.17 10.80
N GLY A 251 14.87 -31.47 11.68
CA GLY A 251 16.05 -30.70 11.36
C GLY A 251 17.32 -31.52 11.55
N LEU A 252 18.18 -31.56 10.53
CA LEU A 252 19.49 -32.18 10.60
C LEU A 252 20.56 -31.11 10.37
N LYS A 253 21.51 -30.98 11.32
CA LYS A 253 22.74 -30.19 11.13
C LYS A 253 24.00 -31.03 11.20
N GLY A 254 23.96 -32.14 11.95
CA GLY A 254 25.02 -33.12 11.98
C GLY A 254 24.76 -34.28 11.02
N SER A 255 25.80 -35.08 10.80
CA SER A 255 25.73 -36.27 9.96
C SER A 255 24.78 -37.35 10.54
N SER A 256 24.23 -38.20 9.68
CA SER A 256 23.40 -39.35 10.09
C SER A 256 23.91 -40.64 9.45
N THR A 257 24.12 -41.70 10.23
CA THR A 257 24.46 -43.03 9.70
C THR A 257 23.24 -43.87 9.31
N SER A 258 22.06 -43.48 9.81
CA SER A 258 20.80 -44.19 9.57
C SER A 258 20.09 -43.72 8.31
N PRO A 259 19.32 -44.62 7.65
CA PRO A 259 18.39 -44.19 6.62
C PRO A 259 17.34 -43.25 7.19
N VAL A 260 16.90 -42.27 6.40
CA VAL A 260 15.86 -41.30 6.76
C VAL A 260 14.69 -41.43 5.80
N SER A 261 13.50 -41.64 6.33
CA SER A 261 12.27 -41.81 5.57
C SER A 261 11.24 -40.75 5.95
N LEU A 262 10.88 -39.88 5.01
CA LEU A 262 9.88 -38.83 5.19
C LEU A 262 8.53 -39.25 4.59
N ALA A 263 7.49 -39.29 5.43
CA ALA A 263 6.12 -39.50 5.00
C ALA A 263 5.53 -38.27 4.30
N ASP A 264 4.39 -38.44 3.64
CA ASP A 264 3.64 -37.38 2.97
C ASP A 264 3.36 -36.19 3.92
N GLY A 265 3.55 -34.97 3.42
CA GLY A 265 3.32 -33.72 4.16
C GLY A 265 4.33 -33.40 5.28
N THR A 266 5.40 -34.19 5.44
CA THR A 266 6.44 -33.92 6.45
C THR A 266 7.55 -33.01 5.91
N VAL A 267 8.36 -32.44 6.81
CA VAL A 267 9.42 -31.49 6.45
C VAL A 267 10.79 -31.96 6.92
N LEU A 268 11.77 -31.96 6.01
CA LEU A 268 13.19 -32.02 6.34
C LEU A 268 13.76 -30.61 6.41
N GLN A 269 14.32 -30.19 7.54
CA GLN A 269 15.01 -28.90 7.65
C GLN A 269 16.53 -29.09 7.56
N LEU A 270 17.17 -28.35 6.66
CA LEU A 270 18.62 -28.38 6.42
C LEU A 270 19.20 -26.96 6.50
N ASP A 271 20.46 -26.85 6.87
CA ASP A 271 21.15 -25.57 7.08
C ASP A 271 22.29 -25.39 6.07
N LEU A 272 22.31 -24.26 5.35
CA LEU A 272 23.38 -23.93 4.40
C LEU A 272 24.77 -23.91 5.05
N ALA A 273 24.85 -23.55 6.33
CA ALA A 273 26.09 -23.49 7.07
C ALA A 273 26.53 -24.85 7.65
N SER A 274 25.69 -25.88 7.57
CA SER A 274 25.94 -27.21 8.14
C SER A 274 25.43 -28.30 7.19
N PRO A 275 26.10 -28.49 6.04
CA PRO A 275 25.71 -29.52 5.08
C PRO A 275 25.81 -30.90 5.70
N VAL A 276 24.78 -31.72 5.46
CA VAL A 276 24.66 -33.04 6.08
C VAL A 276 25.32 -34.09 5.19
N THR A 277 26.10 -34.96 5.81
CA THR A 277 26.61 -36.17 5.16
C THR A 277 26.00 -37.41 5.79
N SER A 278 25.67 -38.39 4.96
CA SER A 278 25.11 -39.66 5.38
C SER A 278 25.69 -40.79 4.56
N THR A 279 25.90 -41.93 5.21
CA THR A 279 26.28 -43.19 4.55
C THR A 279 25.07 -44.00 4.10
N SER A 280 23.85 -43.49 4.30
CA SER A 280 22.60 -44.23 4.08
C SER A 280 21.65 -43.50 3.14
N THR A 281 20.42 -44.03 3.02
CA THR A 281 19.42 -43.51 2.09
C THR A 281 18.57 -42.39 2.71
N LEU A 282 18.09 -41.49 1.86
CA LEU A 282 17.10 -40.47 2.19
C LEU A 282 15.91 -40.64 1.25
N SER A 283 14.71 -40.83 1.78
CA SER A 283 13.50 -41.02 0.97
C SER A 283 12.41 -40.02 1.30
N PHE A 284 11.78 -39.47 0.26
CA PHE A 284 10.65 -38.56 0.33
C PHE A 284 9.41 -39.24 -0.26
N ALA A 285 8.34 -39.38 0.53
CA ALA A 285 7.04 -39.86 0.07
C ALA A 285 6.05 -38.70 -0.13
N GLY A 286 5.16 -38.83 -1.12
CA GLY A 286 4.11 -37.85 -1.39
C GLY A 286 4.64 -36.42 -1.54
N ASN A 287 4.03 -35.49 -0.81
CA ASN A 287 4.34 -34.07 -0.76
C ASN A 287 5.30 -33.71 0.38
N ALA A 288 6.20 -34.61 0.79
CA ALA A 288 7.27 -34.26 1.72
C ALA A 288 8.14 -33.13 1.14
N THR A 289 8.48 -32.15 1.97
CA THR A 289 9.20 -30.93 1.54
C THR A 289 10.50 -30.72 2.29
N VAL A 290 11.32 -29.81 1.78
CA VAL A 290 12.59 -29.39 2.40
C VAL A 290 12.50 -27.92 2.80
N SER A 291 12.81 -27.61 4.04
CA SER A 291 13.06 -26.25 4.52
C SER A 291 14.55 -26.01 4.57
N VAL A 292 15.01 -24.89 4.00
CA VAL A 292 16.42 -24.51 4.02
C VAL A 292 16.58 -23.29 4.90
N THR A 293 17.48 -23.35 5.88
CA THR A 293 17.85 -22.22 6.73
C THR A 293 19.19 -21.62 6.30
N GLY A 294 19.33 -20.31 6.48
CA GLY A 294 20.46 -19.53 6.01
C GLY A 294 20.11 -18.71 4.78
N THR A 295 20.94 -17.73 4.46
CA THR A 295 20.75 -16.84 3.30
C THR A 295 21.66 -17.33 2.16
N PRO A 296 21.12 -17.88 1.07
CA PRO A 296 21.94 -18.30 -0.06
C PRO A 296 22.50 -17.09 -0.81
N VAL A 297 23.72 -17.22 -1.30
CA VAL A 297 24.36 -16.23 -2.18
C VAL A 297 23.97 -16.55 -3.62
N ALA A 298 23.51 -15.55 -4.36
CA ALA A 298 23.09 -15.68 -5.77
C ALA A 298 24.13 -16.45 -6.61
N ALA A 299 23.64 -17.24 -7.56
CA ALA A 299 24.44 -18.06 -8.46
C ALA A 299 25.37 -19.11 -7.79
N THR A 300 25.25 -19.36 -6.49
CA THR A 300 26.03 -20.38 -5.78
C THR A 300 25.22 -21.67 -5.58
N THR A 301 25.80 -22.83 -5.92
CA THR A 301 25.19 -24.13 -5.61
C THR A 301 25.61 -24.59 -4.22
N TYR A 302 24.66 -25.07 -3.42
CA TYR A 302 24.88 -25.60 -2.08
C TYR A 302 24.50 -27.08 -2.03
N ASN A 303 25.43 -27.95 -1.62
CA ASN A 303 25.10 -29.32 -1.26
C ASN A 303 24.46 -29.31 0.13
N LEU A 304 23.17 -29.63 0.23
CA LEU A 304 22.46 -29.64 1.52
C LEU A 304 22.58 -30.99 2.21
N PHE A 305 22.48 -32.07 1.45
CA PHE A 305 22.58 -33.44 1.92
C PHE A 305 23.32 -34.30 0.91
N THR A 306 24.22 -35.15 1.39
CA THR A 306 24.90 -36.19 0.61
C THR A 306 24.62 -37.55 1.23
N GLY A 307 24.17 -38.51 0.43
CA GLY A 307 23.75 -39.84 0.88
C GLY A 307 24.13 -40.95 -0.09
N SER A 308 23.87 -42.20 0.30
CA SER A 308 24.07 -43.35 -0.58
C SER A 308 23.01 -43.44 -1.68
N ALA A 309 21.79 -42.98 -1.42
CA ALA A 309 20.72 -42.82 -2.40
C ALA A 309 19.68 -41.84 -1.88
N ILE A 310 19.12 -41.00 -2.76
CA ILE A 310 18.07 -40.03 -2.44
C ILE A 310 16.91 -40.26 -3.40
N THR A 311 15.76 -40.70 -2.87
CA THR A 311 14.58 -41.06 -3.68
C THR A 311 13.41 -40.12 -3.43
N GLY A 312 12.60 -39.90 -4.47
CA GLY A 312 11.49 -38.96 -4.43
C GLY A 312 11.84 -37.59 -5.03
N THR A 313 10.85 -36.72 -5.14
CA THR A 313 10.93 -35.40 -5.79
C THR A 313 10.51 -34.31 -4.80
N PRO A 314 11.34 -34.02 -3.77
CA PRO A 314 10.98 -33.04 -2.76
C PRO A 314 10.90 -31.63 -3.35
N ALA A 315 9.92 -30.86 -2.89
CA ALA A 315 9.83 -29.43 -3.16
C ALA A 315 10.36 -28.60 -1.97
N LEU A 316 10.69 -27.34 -2.21
CA LEU A 316 10.93 -26.40 -1.11
C LEU A 316 9.62 -26.17 -0.35
N SER A 317 9.69 -26.20 0.98
CA SER A 317 8.57 -25.87 1.87
C SER A 317 8.10 -24.42 1.73
N ALA A 318 9.00 -23.52 1.32
CA ALA A 318 8.71 -22.15 0.92
C ALA A 318 9.64 -21.72 -0.22
N PRO A 319 9.18 -20.94 -1.22
CA PRO A 319 10.03 -20.47 -2.30
C PRO A 319 11.25 -19.68 -1.79
N ILE A 320 12.41 -19.93 -2.41
CA ILE A 320 13.64 -19.15 -2.21
C ILE A 320 13.97 -18.49 -3.54
N ALA A 321 13.92 -17.16 -3.61
CA ALA A 321 14.06 -16.42 -4.86
C ALA A 321 15.39 -16.75 -5.58
N GLY A 322 15.30 -17.18 -6.85
CA GLY A 322 16.46 -17.55 -7.66
C GLY A 322 17.06 -18.93 -7.39
N PHE A 323 16.40 -19.77 -6.58
CA PHE A 323 16.88 -21.12 -6.26
C PHE A 323 15.81 -22.19 -6.42
N ALA A 324 16.26 -23.39 -6.76
CA ALA A 324 15.45 -24.60 -6.80
C ALA A 324 16.17 -25.75 -6.09
N LEU A 325 15.43 -26.77 -5.66
CA LEU A 325 16.02 -28.03 -5.22
C LEU A 325 16.36 -28.88 -6.43
N SER A 326 17.54 -29.48 -6.40
CA SER A 326 17.97 -30.51 -7.35
C SER A 326 18.33 -31.77 -6.58
N ASN A 327 17.69 -32.89 -6.93
CA ASN A 327 18.06 -34.21 -6.44
C ASN A 327 18.82 -34.96 -7.55
N THR A 328 20.12 -35.19 -7.36
CA THR A 328 20.97 -35.91 -8.32
C THR A 328 20.99 -37.43 -8.10
N GLY A 329 20.19 -37.94 -7.17
CA GLY A 329 20.12 -39.33 -6.77
C GLY A 329 21.07 -39.69 -5.62
N THR A 330 22.14 -38.93 -5.39
CA THR A 330 23.04 -39.10 -4.22
C THR A 330 23.35 -37.78 -3.50
N VAL A 331 23.03 -36.64 -4.12
CA VAL A 331 23.18 -35.31 -3.52
C VAL A 331 21.86 -34.54 -3.70
N LEU A 332 21.38 -33.98 -2.59
CA LEU A 332 20.32 -32.98 -2.61
C LEU A 332 20.96 -31.60 -2.51
N GLN A 333 20.72 -30.78 -3.52
CA GLN A 333 21.34 -29.47 -3.68
C GLN A 333 20.29 -28.37 -3.69
N LEU A 334 20.63 -27.22 -3.11
CA LEU A 334 20.01 -25.96 -3.47
C LEU A 334 20.83 -25.39 -4.62
N VAL A 335 20.30 -25.46 -5.83
CA VAL A 335 20.95 -24.91 -7.02
C VAL A 335 20.33 -23.56 -7.34
N PRO A 336 21.09 -22.60 -7.87
CA PRO A 336 20.50 -21.49 -8.59
C PRO A 336 19.53 -22.10 -9.61
N SER A 337 18.29 -21.63 -9.64
CA SER A 337 17.38 -21.98 -10.73
C SER A 337 18.08 -21.48 -12.00
N GLY A 338 18.64 -22.41 -12.78
CA GLY A 338 19.71 -22.15 -13.74
C GLY A 338 19.47 -20.87 -14.54
N GLY A 339 20.34 -19.88 -14.31
CA GLY A 339 20.35 -18.59 -15.01
C GLY A 339 18.96 -18.05 -15.34
N GLY A 340 18.15 -17.73 -14.33
CA GLY A 340 17.04 -16.82 -14.57
C GLY A 340 17.64 -15.55 -15.14
N ASP A 341 17.36 -15.27 -16.39
CA ASP A 341 17.59 -13.96 -16.98
C ASP A 341 17.09 -12.90 -15.98
N THR A 342 17.93 -11.92 -15.66
CA THR A 342 17.60 -10.82 -14.75
C THR A 342 17.61 -9.48 -15.47
N THR A 343 18.00 -9.47 -16.73
CA THR A 343 17.99 -8.25 -17.52
C THR A 343 16.55 -7.98 -17.90
N LYS A 344 16.19 -6.70 -17.87
CA LYS A 344 14.83 -6.29 -18.21
C LYS A 344 14.75 -6.09 -19.72
N PRO A 345 13.63 -6.47 -20.35
CA PRO A 345 13.37 -6.09 -21.73
C PRO A 345 13.40 -4.58 -21.91
N ILE A 346 13.92 -4.14 -23.07
CA ILE A 346 13.96 -2.73 -23.45
C ILE A 346 12.80 -2.46 -24.42
N ILE A 347 11.90 -1.55 -24.05
CA ILE A 347 10.78 -1.10 -24.90
C ILE A 347 11.21 0.12 -25.73
N THR A 348 10.94 0.08 -27.04
CA THR A 348 11.12 1.19 -27.97
C THR A 348 9.76 1.58 -28.55
N LEU A 349 9.31 2.82 -28.29
CA LEU A 349 8.10 3.36 -28.92
C LEU A 349 8.28 3.46 -30.44
N THR A 350 7.27 3.04 -31.20
CA THR A 350 7.20 3.30 -32.64
C THR A 350 6.42 4.58 -32.86
N GLY A 351 7.04 5.60 -33.45
CA GLY A 351 6.45 6.94 -33.62
C GLY A 351 6.66 7.85 -32.39
N ASN A 352 5.98 9.00 -32.37
CA ASN A 352 6.16 10.04 -31.35
C ASN A 352 5.67 9.59 -29.96
N ASP A 353 6.30 10.13 -28.91
CA ASP A 353 5.92 9.96 -27.50
C ASP A 353 4.80 10.93 -27.08
N THR A 354 4.58 12.00 -27.85
CA THR A 354 3.56 13.01 -27.66
C THR A 354 2.84 13.31 -28.96
N LEU A 355 1.51 13.29 -28.95
CA LEU A 355 0.67 13.62 -30.12
C LEU A 355 -0.51 14.51 -29.70
N THR A 356 -0.93 15.36 -30.63
CA THR A 356 -2.19 16.10 -30.53
C THR A 356 -3.10 15.65 -31.65
N VAL A 357 -4.35 15.29 -31.33
CA VAL A 357 -5.37 14.86 -32.30
C VAL A 357 -6.66 15.65 -32.10
N ASN A 358 -7.38 15.90 -33.19
CA ASN A 358 -8.66 16.56 -33.12
C ASN A 358 -9.74 15.59 -32.64
N MET A 359 -10.72 16.10 -31.91
CA MET A 359 -11.88 15.34 -31.47
C MET A 359 -12.58 14.66 -32.66
N GLY A 360 -13.06 13.42 -32.45
CA GLY A 360 -13.77 12.61 -33.44
C GLY A 360 -12.88 12.03 -34.56
N SER A 361 -11.59 12.38 -34.60
CA SER A 361 -10.66 11.83 -35.58
C SER A 361 -10.34 10.37 -35.30
N THR A 362 -10.01 9.61 -36.34
CA THR A 362 -9.46 8.26 -36.17
C THR A 362 -8.06 8.34 -35.58
N TYR A 363 -7.85 7.71 -34.41
CA TYR A 363 -6.53 7.52 -33.83
C TYR A 363 -6.20 6.04 -33.80
N THR A 364 -5.07 5.68 -34.39
CA THR A 364 -4.50 4.33 -34.29
C THR A 364 -3.14 4.47 -33.65
N ASP A 365 -2.96 3.77 -32.53
CA ASP A 365 -1.68 3.79 -31.85
C ASP A 365 -0.62 3.09 -32.71
N ALA A 366 0.53 3.74 -32.87
CA ALA A 366 1.64 3.21 -33.66
C ALA A 366 2.37 2.05 -32.97
N GLY A 367 2.02 1.75 -31.72
CA GLY A 367 2.56 0.66 -30.93
C GLY A 367 3.95 0.94 -30.38
N ALA A 368 4.56 -0.14 -29.90
CA ALA A 368 5.95 -0.21 -29.47
C ALA A 368 6.46 -1.64 -29.69
N THR A 369 7.79 -1.77 -29.76
CA THR A 369 8.47 -3.07 -29.81
C THR A 369 9.29 -3.26 -28.54
N ALA A 370 9.58 -4.51 -28.18
CA ALA A 370 10.52 -4.82 -27.12
C ALA A 370 11.64 -5.72 -27.67
N THR A 371 12.84 -5.55 -27.13
CA THR A 371 13.99 -6.43 -27.37
C THR A 371 14.53 -6.90 -26.04
N ASP A 372 15.05 -8.12 -26.04
CA ASP A 372 15.70 -8.75 -24.90
C ASP A 372 16.98 -9.46 -25.37
N GLU A 373 18.04 -9.47 -24.56
CA GLU A 373 19.32 -10.05 -25.00
C GLU A 373 19.40 -11.56 -24.85
N THR A 374 18.50 -12.19 -24.07
CA THR A 374 18.53 -13.65 -23.85
C THR A 374 17.38 -14.40 -24.53
N ALA A 375 16.33 -13.70 -24.99
CA ALA A 375 15.10 -14.32 -25.50
C ALA A 375 14.76 -14.02 -26.97
N PRO A 376 15.15 -14.89 -27.93
CA PRO A 376 14.33 -15.15 -29.10
C PRO A 376 13.23 -16.17 -28.73
N PRO A 377 11.93 -15.87 -28.93
CA PRO A 377 11.39 -14.65 -29.55
C PRO A 377 11.33 -13.46 -28.58
N ASN A 378 11.52 -12.26 -29.14
CA ASN A 378 11.41 -11.01 -28.37
C ASN A 378 10.08 -10.92 -27.60
N PRO A 379 10.07 -10.31 -26.39
CA PRO A 379 8.87 -10.11 -25.60
C PRO A 379 7.76 -9.35 -26.35
N VAL A 380 6.51 -9.74 -26.12
CA VAL A 380 5.34 -9.05 -26.68
C VAL A 380 5.03 -7.82 -25.83
N VAL A 381 4.89 -6.66 -26.48
CA VAL A 381 4.47 -5.43 -25.78
C VAL A 381 2.95 -5.45 -25.57
N THR A 382 2.55 -5.17 -24.35
CA THR A 382 1.16 -4.89 -23.97
C THR A 382 0.99 -3.39 -23.73
N THR A 383 -0.11 -2.81 -24.22
CA THR A 383 -0.47 -1.41 -23.98
C THR A 383 -1.57 -1.32 -22.93
N SER A 384 -1.61 -0.22 -22.18
CA SER A 384 -2.78 0.13 -21.38
C SER A 384 -3.98 0.47 -22.27
N ASP A 385 -5.07 0.91 -21.64
CA ASP A 385 -6.35 1.28 -22.25
C ASP A 385 -6.27 2.09 -23.56
N SER A 386 -7.38 2.18 -24.29
CA SER A 386 -7.47 2.93 -25.55
C SER A 386 -7.68 4.44 -25.35
N VAL A 387 -7.22 5.24 -26.32
CA VAL A 387 -7.56 6.68 -26.42
C VAL A 387 -8.99 6.85 -26.96
N ASN A 388 -9.84 7.60 -26.24
CA ASN A 388 -11.17 7.97 -26.72
C ASN A 388 -11.13 9.35 -27.40
N THR A 389 -11.05 9.39 -28.73
CA THR A 389 -11.01 10.65 -29.48
C THR A 389 -12.33 11.40 -29.48
N ALA A 390 -13.45 10.84 -29.00
CA ALA A 390 -14.72 11.55 -28.89
C ALA A 390 -14.79 12.52 -27.70
N VAL A 391 -13.79 12.49 -26.79
CA VAL A 391 -13.77 13.31 -25.58
C VAL A 391 -12.43 14.04 -25.48
N PRO A 392 -12.39 15.38 -25.50
CA PRO A 392 -11.19 16.17 -25.26
C PRO A 392 -10.55 15.85 -23.91
N GLY A 393 -9.22 15.79 -23.89
CA GLY A 393 -8.48 15.43 -22.69
C GLY A 393 -7.10 14.87 -23.00
N ILE A 394 -6.34 14.59 -21.93
CA ILE A 394 -5.01 14.00 -22.00
C ILE A 394 -5.14 12.51 -21.69
N TYR A 395 -4.75 11.67 -22.64
CA TYR A 395 -4.73 10.22 -22.52
C TYR A 395 -3.28 9.75 -22.46
N VAL A 396 -2.94 8.99 -21.42
CA VAL A 396 -1.59 8.44 -21.25
C VAL A 396 -1.65 6.93 -21.45
N LEU A 397 -1.02 6.47 -22.53
CA LEU A 397 -0.82 5.06 -22.82
C LEU A 397 0.47 4.60 -22.15
N SER A 398 0.43 3.51 -21.38
CA SER A 398 1.63 2.86 -20.83
C SER A 398 1.89 1.54 -21.54
N TYR A 399 3.16 1.30 -21.85
CA TYR A 399 3.65 0.12 -22.55
C TYR A 399 4.47 -0.70 -21.57
N ASN A 400 4.17 -2.00 -21.51
CA ASN A 400 4.90 -2.96 -20.71
C ASN A 400 5.26 -4.19 -21.56
N ALA A 401 6.30 -4.90 -21.15
CA ALA A 401 6.70 -6.16 -21.74
C ALA A 401 7.27 -7.05 -20.63
N VAL A 402 7.04 -8.36 -20.74
CA VAL A 402 7.57 -9.36 -19.81
C VAL A 402 8.27 -10.43 -20.63
N ASP A 403 9.53 -10.72 -20.30
CA ASP A 403 10.27 -11.81 -20.95
C ASP A 403 9.80 -13.19 -20.48
N THR A 404 10.42 -14.24 -21.04
CA THR A 404 10.11 -15.63 -20.70
C THR A 404 10.59 -16.04 -19.30
N ALA A 405 11.51 -15.29 -18.69
CA ALA A 405 11.99 -15.49 -17.33
C ALA A 405 11.15 -14.74 -16.28
N GLY A 406 10.24 -13.86 -16.71
CA GLY A 406 9.31 -13.12 -15.88
C GLY A 406 9.79 -11.71 -15.48
N ASN A 407 10.82 -11.13 -16.11
CA ASN A 407 11.22 -9.76 -15.78
C ASN A 407 10.33 -8.74 -16.50
N ASN A 408 9.81 -7.78 -15.73
CA ASN A 408 9.06 -6.65 -16.27
C ASN A 408 10.00 -5.55 -16.76
N ALA A 409 9.75 -5.07 -17.99
CA ALA A 409 10.38 -3.88 -18.54
C ALA A 409 10.12 -2.64 -17.66
N LEU A 410 10.99 -1.63 -17.80
CA LEU A 410 10.62 -0.28 -17.36
C LEU A 410 9.53 0.24 -18.30
N THR A 411 8.40 0.65 -17.74
CA THR A 411 7.27 1.12 -18.53
C THR A 411 7.61 2.39 -19.30
N VAL A 412 7.32 2.41 -20.59
CA VAL A 412 7.41 3.60 -21.44
C VAL A 412 6.00 4.15 -21.65
N THR A 413 5.84 5.46 -21.82
CA THR A 413 4.51 6.09 -21.97
C THR A 413 4.40 6.91 -23.23
N ARG A 414 3.20 6.97 -23.81
CA ARG A 414 2.80 7.90 -24.87
C ARG A 414 1.65 8.77 -24.37
N THR A 415 1.77 10.08 -24.60
CA THR A 415 0.72 11.05 -24.25
C THR A 415 0.00 11.51 -25.51
N VAL A 416 -1.32 11.36 -25.53
CA VAL A 416 -2.19 11.80 -26.62
C VAL A 416 -3.15 12.86 -26.08
N THR A 417 -3.04 14.06 -26.61
CA THR A 417 -3.92 15.19 -26.27
C THR A 417 -5.01 15.29 -27.32
N VAL A 418 -6.24 15.02 -26.93
CA VAL A 418 -7.43 15.22 -27.78
C VAL A 418 -7.93 16.64 -27.56
N VAL A 419 -8.00 17.43 -28.62
CA VAL A 419 -8.46 18.84 -28.59
C VAL A 419 -9.73 19.02 -29.38
N ASP A 420 -10.59 19.93 -28.91
CA ASP A 420 -11.65 20.47 -29.76
C ASP A 420 -11.11 21.66 -30.56
N ALA A 421 -11.22 21.59 -31.88
CA ALA A 421 -10.73 22.60 -32.80
C ALA A 421 -11.85 23.14 -33.72
N THR A 422 -13.09 22.76 -33.46
CA THR A 422 -14.22 23.15 -34.29
C THR A 422 -14.87 24.38 -33.67
N ALA A 423 -15.05 25.45 -34.46
CA ALA A 423 -15.73 26.64 -33.99
C ALA A 423 -17.26 26.46 -34.01
N PRO A 424 -17.99 27.14 -33.10
CA PRO A 424 -19.44 27.06 -33.07
C PRO A 424 -20.09 27.73 -34.29
N PHE A 425 -21.30 27.30 -34.61
CA PHE A 425 -22.10 27.84 -35.71
C PHE A 425 -23.22 28.76 -35.20
N ILE A 426 -23.22 30.03 -35.63
CA ILE A 426 -24.24 31.02 -35.27
C ILE A 426 -25.40 30.97 -36.27
N THR A 427 -26.62 30.80 -35.77
CA THR A 427 -27.86 30.92 -36.53
C THR A 427 -28.61 32.18 -36.11
N LEU A 428 -28.82 33.10 -37.04
CA LEU A 428 -29.59 34.30 -36.79
C LEU A 428 -31.09 33.97 -36.61
N THR A 429 -31.71 34.45 -35.53
CA THR A 429 -33.15 34.24 -35.29
C THR A 429 -33.94 35.38 -35.93
N GLY A 430 -34.73 35.10 -36.96
CA GLY A 430 -35.43 36.14 -37.74
C GLY A 430 -34.62 36.67 -38.93
N ALA A 431 -35.06 37.76 -39.54
CA ALA A 431 -34.46 38.26 -40.79
C ALA A 431 -33.07 38.89 -40.57
N ALA A 432 -32.19 38.73 -41.56
CA ALA A 432 -30.87 39.39 -41.62
C ALA A 432 -30.98 40.89 -41.93
N THR A 433 -32.04 41.29 -42.62
CA THR A 433 -32.39 42.69 -42.88
C THR A 433 -33.78 42.96 -42.31
N VAL A 434 -33.88 44.00 -41.48
CA VAL A 434 -35.15 44.42 -40.88
C VAL A 434 -35.39 45.87 -41.22
N SER A 435 -36.57 46.19 -41.74
CA SER A 435 -37.03 47.57 -41.88
C SER A 435 -37.95 47.92 -40.73
N VAL A 436 -37.67 49.04 -40.07
CA VAL A 436 -38.44 49.56 -38.95
C VAL A 436 -38.89 50.97 -39.31
N ASP A 437 -40.18 51.26 -39.15
CA ASP A 437 -40.66 52.62 -39.34
C ASP A 437 -40.07 53.54 -38.28
N TRP A 438 -39.62 54.72 -38.70
CA TRP A 438 -39.06 55.74 -37.82
C TRP A 438 -39.94 56.00 -36.58
N GLY A 439 -39.32 55.97 -35.40
CA GLY A 439 -39.96 56.13 -34.10
C GLY A 439 -40.68 54.89 -33.54
N SER A 440 -40.80 53.81 -34.31
CA SER A 440 -41.45 52.58 -33.84
C SER A 440 -40.57 51.82 -32.83
N PRO A 441 -41.16 51.06 -31.89
CA PRO A 441 -40.38 50.19 -31.01
C PRO A 441 -39.71 49.08 -31.82
N TYR A 442 -38.45 48.79 -31.50
CA TYR A 442 -37.70 47.67 -32.07
C TYR A 442 -37.11 46.82 -30.95
N SER A 443 -37.40 45.52 -30.99
CA SER A 443 -36.71 44.51 -30.17
C SER A 443 -35.98 43.58 -31.11
N ASP A 444 -34.71 43.35 -30.83
CA ASP A 444 -33.92 42.42 -31.62
C ASP A 444 -34.37 40.98 -31.40
N ALA A 445 -34.50 40.21 -32.47
CA ALA A 445 -34.89 38.80 -32.39
C ALA A 445 -33.73 37.88 -31.97
N GLY A 446 -32.50 38.41 -31.86
CA GLY A 446 -31.32 37.70 -31.40
C GLY A 446 -30.75 36.70 -32.41
N ALA A 447 -29.85 35.85 -31.91
CA ALA A 447 -29.26 34.72 -32.61
C ALA A 447 -28.98 33.60 -31.60
N THR A 448 -28.88 32.36 -32.07
CA THR A 448 -28.50 31.17 -31.30
C THR A 448 -27.18 30.62 -31.83
N ALA A 449 -26.41 29.90 -31.01
CA ALA A 449 -25.22 29.18 -31.47
C ALA A 449 -25.28 27.71 -31.03
N THR A 450 -24.77 26.83 -31.89
CA THR A 450 -24.62 25.40 -31.62
C THR A 450 -23.19 24.97 -31.90
N ASP A 451 -22.73 23.97 -31.17
CA ASP A 451 -21.40 23.38 -31.33
C ASP A 451 -21.49 21.85 -31.45
N ASN A 452 -20.44 21.20 -31.97
CA ASN A 452 -20.37 19.75 -32.09
C ASN A 452 -20.21 19.04 -30.73
N TYR A 453 -19.65 19.70 -29.72
CA TYR A 453 -19.38 19.10 -28.41
C TYR A 453 -20.00 19.90 -27.26
N ASP A 454 -19.92 21.22 -27.31
CA ASP A 454 -20.47 22.05 -26.24
C ASP A 454 -22.01 22.09 -26.29
N THR A 455 -22.63 21.55 -25.23
CA THR A 455 -24.10 21.47 -25.11
C THR A 455 -24.80 22.83 -25.08
N SER A 456 -24.07 23.90 -24.75
CA SER A 456 -24.59 25.27 -24.80
C SER A 456 -23.49 26.25 -25.17
N VAL A 457 -23.75 27.10 -26.17
CA VAL A 457 -22.86 28.20 -26.56
C VAL A 457 -23.62 29.52 -26.47
N THR A 458 -23.05 30.48 -25.75
CA THR A 458 -23.65 31.81 -25.56
C THR A 458 -23.31 32.73 -26.73
N VAL A 459 -24.32 33.44 -27.25
CA VAL A 459 -24.14 34.49 -28.25
C VAL A 459 -24.04 35.84 -27.55
N SER A 460 -23.00 36.60 -27.92
CA SER A 460 -22.85 38.01 -27.54
C SER A 460 -23.26 38.92 -28.70
N THR A 461 -23.99 40.00 -28.41
CA THR A 461 -24.44 40.98 -29.41
C THR A 461 -23.70 42.29 -29.22
N ILE A 462 -23.09 42.80 -30.29
CA ILE A 462 -22.40 44.08 -30.34
C ILE A 462 -23.19 45.03 -31.25
N GLY A 463 -23.42 46.26 -30.78
CA GLY A 463 -24.19 47.28 -31.49
C GLY A 463 -25.53 47.58 -30.82
N THR A 464 -26.14 48.70 -31.22
CA THR A 464 -27.48 49.11 -30.76
C THR A 464 -28.23 49.75 -31.92
N VAL A 465 -29.57 49.71 -31.88
CA VAL A 465 -30.44 50.35 -32.88
C VAL A 465 -31.13 51.53 -32.21
N ASN A 466 -31.03 52.72 -32.80
CA ASN A 466 -31.75 53.90 -32.36
C ASN A 466 -32.89 54.21 -33.33
N THR A 467 -34.13 53.84 -32.98
CA THR A 467 -35.29 54.04 -33.86
C THR A 467 -35.75 55.50 -33.95
N ALA A 468 -35.23 56.41 -33.11
CA ALA A 468 -35.51 57.84 -33.21
C ALA A 468 -34.76 58.54 -34.35
N LYS A 469 -33.74 57.88 -34.92
CA LYS A 469 -32.92 58.42 -36.00
C LYS A 469 -33.01 57.51 -37.23
N PRO A 470 -33.57 57.98 -38.35
CA PRO A 470 -33.52 57.26 -39.62
C PRO A 470 -32.09 56.94 -40.03
N GLY A 471 -31.89 55.75 -40.60
CA GLY A 471 -30.56 55.28 -40.98
C GLY A 471 -30.41 53.78 -40.85
N THR A 472 -29.21 53.30 -41.10
CA THR A 472 -28.88 51.88 -41.08
C THR A 472 -28.00 51.55 -39.87
N TYR A 473 -28.45 50.59 -39.07
CA TYR A 473 -27.77 50.10 -37.87
C TYR A 473 -27.34 48.65 -38.09
N THR A 474 -26.13 48.31 -37.63
CA THR A 474 -25.61 46.94 -37.73
C THR A 474 -25.44 46.37 -36.33
N LEU A 475 -26.02 45.18 -36.11
CA LEU A 475 -25.78 44.35 -34.95
C LEU A 475 -24.87 43.19 -35.38
N THR A 476 -23.84 42.89 -34.58
CA THR A 476 -22.90 41.79 -34.83
C THR A 476 -23.00 40.76 -33.71
N TYR A 477 -23.21 39.50 -34.07
CA TYR A 477 -23.32 38.38 -33.16
C TYR A 477 -22.02 37.57 -33.19
N ASN A 478 -21.43 37.35 -32.02
CA ASN A 478 -20.23 36.53 -31.84
C ASN A 478 -20.50 35.41 -30.84
N ALA A 479 -19.83 34.28 -31.03
CA ALA A 479 -19.88 33.12 -30.14
C ALA A 479 -18.50 32.46 -30.09
N SER A 480 -18.14 31.93 -28.93
CA SER A 480 -16.97 31.07 -28.73
C SER A 480 -17.36 29.89 -27.87
N ASP A 481 -16.79 28.75 -28.16
CA ASP A 481 -16.96 27.51 -27.40
C ASP A 481 -16.07 27.53 -26.13
N VAL A 482 -16.08 26.44 -25.35
CA VAL A 482 -15.24 26.29 -24.14
C VAL A 482 -13.76 26.12 -24.50
N ALA A 483 -13.46 25.56 -25.67
CA ALA A 483 -12.09 25.43 -26.20
C ALA A 483 -11.54 26.74 -26.79
N LEU A 484 -12.31 27.83 -26.74
CA LEU A 484 -12.00 29.16 -27.26
C LEU A 484 -11.92 29.25 -28.79
N ASN A 485 -12.50 28.30 -29.53
CA ASN A 485 -12.70 28.43 -30.97
C ASN A 485 -13.79 29.48 -31.23
N ALA A 486 -13.47 30.48 -32.05
CA ALA A 486 -14.37 31.59 -32.35
C ALA A 486 -15.19 31.36 -33.62
N ALA A 487 -16.51 31.54 -33.53
CA ALA A 487 -17.41 31.49 -34.67
C ALA A 487 -17.11 32.63 -35.67
N THR A 488 -17.45 32.40 -36.93
CA THR A 488 -17.54 33.50 -37.90
C THR A 488 -18.68 34.44 -37.49
N PRO A 489 -18.44 35.75 -37.29
CA PRO A 489 -19.48 36.67 -36.86
C PRO A 489 -20.63 36.76 -37.87
N VAL A 490 -21.87 36.78 -37.38
CA VAL A 490 -23.07 37.00 -38.19
C VAL A 490 -23.59 38.40 -37.91
N THR A 491 -24.14 39.09 -38.91
CA THR A 491 -24.66 40.44 -38.74
C THR A 491 -26.15 40.54 -39.06
N ARG A 492 -26.82 41.48 -38.39
CA ARG A 492 -28.15 41.96 -38.76
C ARG A 492 -28.08 43.44 -39.12
N THR A 493 -28.71 43.79 -40.22
CA THR A 493 -28.88 45.19 -40.65
C THR A 493 -30.31 45.64 -40.37
N VAL A 494 -30.45 46.70 -39.58
CA VAL A 494 -31.74 47.32 -39.26
C VAL A 494 -31.80 48.68 -39.90
N THR A 495 -32.71 48.86 -40.85
CA THR A 495 -32.96 50.12 -41.54
C THR A 495 -34.16 50.80 -40.89
N VAL A 496 -33.90 51.88 -40.18
CA VAL A 496 -34.93 52.79 -39.67
C VAL A 496 -35.34 53.70 -40.81
N ALA A 497 -36.51 53.41 -41.40
CA ALA A 497 -36.99 54.08 -42.60
C ALA A 497 -37.93 55.23 -42.24
N ILE A 498 -37.74 56.37 -42.90
CA ILE A 498 -38.68 57.50 -42.83
C ILE A 498 -39.49 57.55 -44.13
N ALA A 499 -40.81 57.69 -44.01
CA ALA A 499 -41.68 57.76 -45.16
C ALA A 499 -41.40 59.03 -45.99
N ASN A 500 -41.06 58.87 -47.26
CA ASN A 500 -40.92 59.97 -48.21
C ASN A 500 -42.29 60.40 -48.75
N SER A 501 -43.13 60.93 -47.85
CA SER A 501 -44.51 61.33 -48.15
C SER A 501 -44.55 62.63 -48.96
N THR A 502 -45.35 62.63 -50.03
CA THR A 502 -45.72 63.85 -50.77
C THR A 502 -46.92 64.57 -50.16
N THR A 503 -47.60 63.95 -49.19
CA THR A 503 -48.72 64.55 -48.46
C THR A 503 -48.26 65.11 -47.12
N VAL A 504 -48.88 66.22 -46.71
CA VAL A 504 -48.65 66.89 -45.42
C VAL A 504 -49.76 66.55 -44.42
N ASP A 505 -49.45 66.59 -43.13
CA ASP A 505 -50.45 66.43 -42.06
C ASP A 505 -51.33 67.68 -41.85
N ALA A 506 -52.21 67.65 -40.85
CA ALA A 506 -53.10 68.77 -40.52
C ALA A 506 -52.36 70.08 -40.15
N ASN A 507 -51.07 69.98 -39.78
CA ASN A 507 -50.21 71.12 -39.48
C ASN A 507 -49.31 71.52 -40.66
N GLY A 508 -49.46 70.87 -41.81
CA GLY A 508 -48.72 71.20 -43.03
C GLY A 508 -47.32 70.57 -43.13
N TYR A 509 -46.98 69.56 -42.33
CA TYR A 509 -45.66 68.92 -42.34
C TYR A 509 -45.66 67.52 -42.95
N THR A 510 -44.62 67.19 -43.71
CA THR A 510 -44.29 65.80 -44.05
C THR A 510 -43.54 65.13 -42.88
N PRO A 511 -43.50 63.78 -42.80
CA PRO A 511 -42.70 63.09 -41.78
C PRO A 511 -41.23 63.51 -41.79
N LEU A 512 -40.64 63.68 -42.98
CA LEU A 512 -39.27 64.16 -43.13
C LEU A 512 -39.10 65.60 -42.65
N MET A 513 -40.08 66.48 -42.88
CA MET A 513 -40.04 67.84 -42.32
C MET A 513 -40.15 67.82 -40.80
N ARG A 514 -40.98 66.96 -40.21
CA ARG A 514 -41.05 66.79 -38.75
C ARG A 514 -39.73 66.30 -38.16
N TYR A 515 -39.11 65.32 -38.79
CA TYR A 515 -37.77 64.89 -38.43
C TYR A 515 -36.79 66.06 -38.51
N ALA A 516 -36.81 66.84 -39.60
CA ALA A 516 -35.94 68.00 -39.75
C ALA A 516 -36.14 69.05 -38.66
N LEU A 517 -37.38 69.26 -38.21
CA LEU A 517 -37.71 70.19 -37.13
C LEU A 517 -37.31 69.69 -35.72
N GLY A 518 -36.97 68.40 -35.59
CA GLY A 518 -36.43 67.83 -34.34
C GLY A 518 -37.26 66.72 -33.70
N ALA A 519 -38.30 66.22 -34.37
CA ALA A 519 -39.05 65.06 -33.88
C ALA A 519 -38.18 63.79 -33.80
N ASN A 520 -38.55 62.87 -32.90
CA ASN A 520 -38.00 61.50 -32.79
C ASN A 520 -38.99 60.43 -33.29
N SER A 521 -40.27 60.79 -33.44
CA SER A 521 -41.30 59.96 -34.05
C SER A 521 -42.28 60.80 -34.89
N PRO A 522 -43.04 60.19 -35.83
CA PRO A 522 -44.04 60.91 -36.62
C PRO A 522 -45.11 61.65 -35.80
N GLY A 523 -45.39 61.18 -34.58
CA GLY A 523 -46.42 61.74 -33.69
C GLY A 523 -45.95 62.86 -32.77
N ASP A 524 -44.63 63.12 -32.69
CA ASP A 524 -44.09 64.12 -31.77
C ASP A 524 -44.53 65.53 -32.16
N THR A 525 -44.82 66.38 -31.18
CA THR A 525 -45.08 67.81 -31.43
C THR A 525 -43.77 68.51 -31.79
N VAL A 526 -43.80 69.34 -32.85
CA VAL A 526 -42.66 70.16 -33.30
C VAL A 526 -42.97 71.64 -33.15
N ALA A 527 -41.95 72.47 -32.92
CA ALA A 527 -42.13 73.92 -32.88
C ALA A 527 -42.47 74.41 -34.30
N ALA A 528 -43.51 75.23 -34.40
CA ALA A 528 -43.93 75.78 -35.67
C ALA A 528 -42.90 76.82 -36.18
N PRO A 529 -42.62 76.86 -37.49
CA PRO A 529 -41.85 77.96 -38.07
C PRO A 529 -42.49 79.32 -37.79
N VAL A 530 -41.65 80.31 -37.52
CA VAL A 530 -42.07 81.70 -37.31
C VAL A 530 -42.11 82.41 -38.66
N THR A 531 -43.23 83.06 -38.97
CA THR A 531 -43.42 83.82 -40.21
C THR A 531 -43.52 85.32 -39.92
N SER A 532 -42.90 86.15 -40.74
CA SER A 532 -43.11 87.60 -40.74
C SER A 532 -43.36 88.14 -42.15
N ALA A 533 -44.17 89.20 -42.24
CA ALA A 533 -44.56 89.83 -43.48
C ALA A 533 -44.54 91.35 -43.35
N THR A 534 -43.91 92.04 -44.29
CA THR A 534 -43.96 93.50 -44.45
C THR A 534 -44.55 93.86 -45.82
N ALA A 535 -44.63 95.16 -46.14
CA ALA A 535 -45.12 95.60 -47.45
C ALA A 535 -44.29 95.06 -48.63
N THR A 536 -43.00 94.78 -48.40
CA THR A 536 -42.02 94.41 -49.43
C THR A 536 -41.28 93.11 -49.15
N GLU A 537 -41.48 92.48 -47.99
CA GLU A 537 -40.70 91.31 -47.58
C GLU A 537 -41.58 90.22 -46.96
N LEU A 538 -41.29 88.97 -47.29
CA LEU A 538 -41.78 87.80 -46.57
C LEU A 538 -40.59 87.02 -46.03
N SER A 539 -40.67 86.59 -44.77
CA SER A 539 -39.63 85.81 -44.10
C SER A 539 -40.23 84.61 -43.37
N LEU A 540 -39.64 83.44 -43.57
CA LEU A 540 -39.98 82.18 -42.90
C LEU A 540 -38.75 81.66 -42.17
N THR A 541 -38.83 81.52 -40.85
CA THR A 541 -37.73 81.03 -40.00
C THR A 541 -38.12 79.74 -39.31
N ALA A 542 -37.33 78.67 -39.48
CA ALA A 542 -37.50 77.42 -38.73
C ALA A 542 -36.20 77.00 -38.04
N VAL A 543 -36.34 76.37 -36.87
CA VAL A 543 -35.22 75.73 -36.18
C VAL A 543 -35.18 74.26 -36.61
N VAL A 544 -34.08 73.85 -37.24
CA VAL A 544 -33.90 72.48 -37.72
C VAL A 544 -32.72 71.81 -37.02
N ARG A 545 -32.76 70.47 -36.93
CA ARG A 545 -31.70 69.65 -36.37
C ARG A 545 -30.48 69.58 -37.29
N THR A 546 -29.30 69.44 -36.70
CA THR A 546 -28.02 69.34 -37.44
C THR A 546 -27.19 68.13 -37.01
N ASP A 547 -27.74 67.22 -36.21
CA ASP A 547 -27.14 65.96 -35.75
C ASP A 547 -27.26 64.83 -36.79
N ASP A 548 -27.89 65.09 -37.92
CA ASP A 548 -27.95 64.21 -39.08
C ASP A 548 -27.23 64.83 -40.29
N PRO A 549 -26.02 64.34 -40.64
CA PRO A 549 -25.28 64.86 -41.78
C PRO A 549 -25.91 64.51 -43.13
N LYS A 550 -26.85 63.56 -43.18
CA LYS A 550 -27.58 63.20 -44.40
C LYS A 550 -28.79 64.12 -44.65
N LEU A 551 -29.19 64.89 -43.65
CA LEU A 551 -30.33 65.79 -43.74
C LEU A 551 -29.90 67.14 -44.34
N SER A 552 -30.61 67.59 -45.36
CA SER A 552 -30.46 68.92 -45.96
C SER A 552 -31.82 69.62 -46.00
N VAL A 553 -31.85 70.88 -45.55
CA VAL A 553 -33.04 71.73 -45.58
C VAL A 553 -32.75 72.98 -46.42
N LEU A 554 -33.62 73.23 -47.39
CA LEU A 554 -33.48 74.34 -48.34
C LEU A 554 -34.71 75.23 -48.34
N GLY A 555 -34.46 76.54 -48.44
CA GLY A 555 -35.47 77.54 -48.69
C GLY A 555 -35.81 77.69 -50.17
N THR A 556 -37.09 77.64 -50.49
CA THR A 556 -37.60 77.79 -51.85
C THR A 556 -38.70 78.85 -51.91
N THR A 557 -38.79 79.53 -53.05
CA THR A 557 -39.72 80.63 -53.29
C THR A 557 -40.44 80.47 -54.61
N LYS A 558 -41.66 81.03 -54.71
CA LYS A 558 -42.44 80.99 -55.95
C LYS A 558 -43.47 82.10 -56.05
N THR A 559 -43.55 82.78 -57.18
CA THR A 559 -44.37 83.99 -57.36
C THR A 559 -45.88 83.78 -57.24
N ASP A 560 -46.41 82.61 -57.65
CA ASP A 560 -47.83 82.25 -57.56
C ASP A 560 -48.00 80.77 -57.17
N LEU A 561 -49.10 80.41 -56.49
CA LEU A 561 -49.47 79.04 -56.10
C LEU A 561 -49.94 78.18 -57.30
N THR A 562 -50.08 78.75 -58.49
CA THR A 562 -50.39 78.02 -59.73
C THR A 562 -49.23 77.12 -60.19
N SER A 563 -49.46 76.12 -61.04
CA SER A 563 -48.41 75.19 -61.52
C SER A 563 -47.17 75.92 -62.09
N GLY A 564 -45.97 75.52 -61.67
CA GLY A 564 -44.68 76.16 -62.02
C GLY A 564 -43.54 75.72 -61.09
N THR A 565 -42.28 75.96 -61.46
CA THR A 565 -41.09 75.50 -60.71
C THR A 565 -40.77 76.44 -59.54
N TRP A 566 -40.45 75.88 -58.38
CA TRP A 566 -39.92 76.64 -57.24
C TRP A 566 -38.45 77.01 -57.47
N THR A 567 -38.04 78.20 -57.06
CA THR A 567 -36.64 78.65 -57.16
C THR A 567 -35.96 78.66 -55.79
N THR A 568 -34.72 78.19 -55.71
CA THR A 568 -33.93 78.18 -54.48
C THR A 568 -33.44 79.58 -54.16
N THR A 569 -33.69 80.08 -52.95
CA THR A 569 -33.23 81.42 -52.52
C THR A 569 -32.21 81.27 -51.39
N GLY A 570 -31.20 82.16 -51.35
CA GLY A 570 -30.09 82.07 -50.40
C GLY A 570 -30.56 81.93 -48.95
N VAL A 571 -30.05 80.90 -48.28
CA VAL A 571 -30.31 80.62 -46.86
C VAL A 571 -29.18 81.24 -46.05
N SER A 572 -29.49 82.03 -45.02
CA SER A 572 -28.53 82.38 -43.97
C SER A 572 -28.81 81.50 -42.74
N GLY A 573 -27.86 80.62 -42.41
CA GLY A 573 -27.93 79.81 -41.20
C GLY A 573 -27.13 80.47 -40.08
N SER A 574 -27.79 81.01 -39.06
CA SER A 574 -27.14 81.43 -37.82
C SER A 574 -27.28 80.32 -36.76
N PRO A 575 -26.30 80.08 -35.87
CA PRO A 575 -26.50 79.22 -34.71
C PRO A 575 -27.72 79.72 -33.92
N ALA A 576 -28.67 78.85 -33.61
CA ALA A 576 -29.78 79.25 -32.75
C ALA A 576 -29.21 79.52 -31.34
N GLY A 577 -29.25 80.77 -30.88
CA GLY A 577 -28.85 81.13 -29.52
C GLY A 577 -29.75 80.44 -28.48
N SER A 578 -29.19 80.17 -27.30
CA SER A 578 -29.91 79.55 -26.17
C SER A 578 -30.99 80.49 -25.63
N GLY A 579 -32.17 80.47 -26.24
CA GLY A 579 -33.34 81.25 -25.84
C GLY A 579 -34.60 80.40 -25.97
N THR A 580 -35.44 80.48 -24.95
CA THR A 580 -36.65 79.68 -24.68
C THR A 580 -37.71 79.74 -25.77
N GLU A 581 -37.63 78.85 -26.76
CA GLU A 581 -38.78 78.32 -27.48
C GLU A 581 -38.70 76.80 -27.50
N GLY A 582 -39.70 76.15 -26.88
CA GLY A 582 -40.10 74.75 -27.07
C GLY A 582 -39.01 73.67 -27.03
N ASP A 583 -38.93 72.94 -25.92
CA ASP A 583 -38.32 71.62 -25.83
C ASP A 583 -38.99 70.65 -26.84
N GLN A 584 -38.39 70.54 -28.02
CA GLN A 584 -38.57 69.39 -28.91
C GLN A 584 -37.59 68.33 -28.43
N THR A 585 -38.11 67.36 -27.68
CA THR A 585 -37.36 66.41 -26.88
C THR A 585 -36.21 65.74 -27.65
N GLY A 586 -34.99 65.77 -27.09
CA GLY A 586 -33.87 64.92 -27.53
C GLY A 586 -32.83 65.55 -28.47
N VAL A 587 -33.03 66.76 -28.99
CA VAL A 587 -32.01 67.48 -29.79
C VAL A 587 -31.33 68.55 -28.91
N THR A 588 -30.05 68.37 -28.60
CA THR A 588 -29.30 69.29 -27.73
C THR A 588 -29.19 70.70 -28.34
N THR A 589 -29.18 71.72 -27.47
CA THR A 589 -29.24 73.15 -27.83
C THR A 589 -28.14 73.62 -28.80
N GLY A 590 -27.04 72.88 -28.95
CA GLY A 590 -25.95 73.18 -29.90
C GLY A 590 -26.04 72.52 -31.28
N GLN A 591 -27.04 71.67 -31.53
CA GLN A 591 -27.23 70.93 -32.79
C GLN A 591 -28.42 71.47 -33.58
N ARG A 592 -28.68 72.78 -33.48
CA ARG A 592 -29.82 73.45 -34.11
C ARG A 592 -29.39 74.75 -34.77
N ARG A 593 -29.99 75.06 -35.92
CA ARG A 593 -29.76 76.30 -36.68
C ARG A 593 -31.09 76.90 -37.11
N ALA A 594 -31.17 78.22 -37.07
CA ALA A 594 -32.29 78.95 -37.63
C ALA A 594 -32.07 79.10 -39.15
N TYR A 595 -33.04 78.65 -39.93
CA TYR A 595 -33.05 78.78 -41.39
C TYR A 595 -34.07 79.84 -41.76
N THR A 596 -33.61 80.98 -42.24
CA THR A 596 -34.47 82.06 -42.73
C THR A 596 -34.47 82.08 -44.25
N VAL A 597 -35.66 82.17 -44.84
CA VAL A 597 -35.86 82.40 -46.28
C VAL A 597 -36.57 83.71 -46.45
N THR A 598 -35.98 84.64 -47.21
CA THR A 598 -36.48 86.01 -47.39
C THR A 598 -36.69 86.33 -48.87
N THR A 599 -37.81 86.98 -49.22
CA THR A 599 -38.06 87.48 -50.59
C THR A 599 -38.42 88.97 -50.60
N THR A 600 -37.90 89.73 -51.55
CA THR A 600 -38.19 91.17 -51.74
C THR A 600 -39.37 91.45 -52.69
N THR A 601 -40.03 90.40 -53.18
CA THR A 601 -41.26 90.45 -53.97
C THR A 601 -42.31 89.54 -53.32
N LYS A 602 -43.61 89.84 -53.42
CA LYS A 602 -44.68 89.01 -52.82
C LYS A 602 -44.72 87.64 -53.50
N THR A 603 -44.08 86.64 -52.89
CA THR A 603 -43.99 85.26 -53.37
C THR A 603 -44.31 84.28 -52.23
N PHE A 604 -44.72 83.07 -52.55
CA PHE A 604 -44.86 81.99 -51.57
C PHE A 604 -43.48 81.49 -51.14
N LEU A 605 -43.35 81.18 -49.85
CA LEU A 605 -42.15 80.61 -49.23
C LEU A 605 -42.43 79.18 -48.79
N ARG A 606 -41.47 78.29 -48.98
CA ARG A 606 -41.51 76.92 -48.47
C ARG A 606 -40.12 76.44 -48.07
N LEU A 607 -40.06 75.67 -46.98
CA LEU A 607 -38.90 74.85 -46.66
C LEU A 607 -39.07 73.44 -47.26
N GLU A 608 -37.99 72.91 -47.80
CA GLU A 608 -37.92 71.56 -48.33
C GLU A 608 -36.80 70.80 -47.62
N ALA A 609 -37.14 69.64 -47.06
CA ALA A 609 -36.19 68.75 -46.42
C ALA A 609 -35.91 67.56 -47.33
N THR A 610 -34.64 67.18 -47.43
CA THR A 610 -34.16 65.99 -48.15
C THR A 610 -33.27 65.18 -47.22
N LEU A 611 -33.38 63.86 -47.28
CA LEU A 611 -32.52 62.95 -46.54
C LEU A 611 -31.80 62.08 -47.56
N ALA A 612 -30.47 62.20 -47.62
CA ALA A 612 -29.68 61.33 -48.48
C ALA A 612 -29.85 59.87 -48.01
N PRO A 613 -29.88 58.89 -48.93
CA PRO A 613 -29.97 57.47 -48.58
C PRO A 613 -28.81 57.00 -47.69
#